data_AF-A0AAV8ZQS6-F1
#
_entry.id   AF-A0AAV8ZQS6-F1
#
_cell.length_a   1.000
_cell.length_b   1.000
_cell.length_c   1.000
_cell.angle_alpha   90.00
_cell.angle_beta   90.00
_cell.angle_gamma   90.00
#
_symmetry.space_group_name_H-M   'P 1'
#
loop_
_entity.id
_entity.type
_entity.pdbx_description
1 polymer ?
#
loop_
_entity_poly.entity_id
_entity_poly.type
_entity_poly.pdbx_seq_one_letter_code
_entity_poly.pdbx_strand_id
1 'polypeptide(L)'
;MGNKTPIRYAALRFGIKKITLYDRLKKKRSNGEYLSDSGNESNSEPERYSKYGSRQVFSVQEENQLEDYLKVSYNINYGLTFRSCRTLSFEFANELKKKYPSSWDTNRMTGKEWMRLFMRRRPELAYRKPENTSLARAIVFNRHNVDQFF
;
A
#
# COMPACT_ATOMS: atom_id res chain seq x y z
N MET A 1 8.48 25.79 -36.19
CA MET A 1 7.22 25.01 -36.22
C MET A 1 7.56 23.57 -35.85
N GLY A 2 7.50 23.20 -34.57
CA GLY A 2 7.96 21.89 -34.10
C GLY A 2 7.07 20.76 -34.64
N ASN A 3 7.65 19.83 -35.39
CA ASN A 3 6.95 18.66 -35.92
C ASN A 3 6.43 17.80 -34.77
N LYS A 4 5.12 17.86 -34.50
CA LYS A 4 4.48 17.03 -33.49
C LYS A 4 4.50 15.58 -33.99
N THR A 5 5.26 14.72 -33.31
CA THR A 5 5.32 13.29 -33.62
C THR A 5 3.91 12.68 -33.56
N PRO A 6 3.41 12.05 -34.64
CA PRO A 6 2.10 11.43 -34.62
C PRO A 6 2.04 10.34 -33.55
N ILE A 7 0.96 10.30 -32.76
CA ILE A 7 0.76 9.33 -31.66
C ILE A 7 0.98 7.89 -32.13
N ARG A 8 0.60 7.59 -33.38
CA ARG A 8 0.80 6.26 -33.98
C ARG A 8 2.28 5.89 -34.13
N TYR A 9 3.12 6.85 -34.52
CA TYR A 9 4.55 6.64 -34.69
C TYR A 9 5.25 6.49 -33.34
N ALA A 10 4.88 7.31 -32.35
CA ALA A 10 5.35 7.17 -30.98
C ALA A 10 4.96 5.80 -30.38
N ALA A 11 3.70 5.38 -30.56
CA ALA A 11 3.21 4.09 -30.08
C ALA A 11 4.02 2.91 -30.66
N LEU A 12 4.31 2.93 -31.96
CA LEU A 12 5.16 1.93 -32.61
C LEU A 12 6.59 1.94 -32.06
N ARG A 13 7.20 3.11 -31.92
CA ARG A 13 8.58 3.25 -31.41
C ARG A 13 8.75 2.67 -30.02
N PHE A 14 7.74 2.81 -29.15
CA PHE A 14 7.78 2.31 -27.78
C PHE A 14 7.15 0.91 -27.61
N GLY A 15 6.69 0.27 -28.69
CA GLY A 15 6.09 -1.08 -28.62
C GLY A 15 4.77 -1.13 -27.86
N ILE A 16 4.02 -0.02 -27.81
CA ILE A 16 2.75 0.09 -27.06
C ILE A 16 1.59 0.23 -28.04
N LYS A 17 0.43 -0.36 -27.74
CA LYS A 17 -0.78 -0.16 -28.57
C LYS A 17 -1.18 1.32 -28.60
N LYS A 18 -1.53 1.85 -29.78
CA LYS A 18 -1.97 3.25 -30.00
C LYS A 18 -3.03 3.69 -28.98
N ILE A 19 -4.03 2.83 -28.73
CA ILE A 19 -5.13 3.09 -27.79
C ILE A 19 -4.59 3.29 -26.36
N THR A 20 -3.67 2.43 -25.92
CA THR A 20 -3.05 2.56 -24.60
C THR A 20 -2.24 3.85 -24.44
N LEU A 21 -1.50 4.25 -25.48
CA LEU A 21 -0.77 5.52 -25.45
C LEU A 21 -1.74 6.72 -25.43
N TYR A 22 -2.82 6.65 -26.20
CA TYR A 22 -3.86 7.67 -26.22
C TYR A 22 -4.57 7.83 -24.86
N ASP A 23 -4.99 6.72 -24.23
CA ASP A 23 -5.63 6.74 -22.92
C ASP A 23 -4.71 7.31 -21.84
N ARG A 24 -3.42 6.94 -21.86
CA ARG A 24 -2.40 7.48 -20.94
C ARG A 24 -2.22 8.98 -21.13
N LEU A 25 -2.14 9.45 -22.38
CA LEU A 25 -2.03 10.88 -22.70
C LEU A 25 -3.28 11.66 -22.28
N LYS A 26 -4.48 11.08 -22.48
CA LYS A 26 -5.75 11.67 -22.05
C LYS A 26 -5.78 11.84 -20.53
N LYS A 27 -5.37 10.82 -19.77
CA LYS A 27 -5.30 10.85 -18.31
C LYS A 27 -4.26 11.83 -17.76
N LYS A 28 -3.09 11.95 -18.40
CA LYS A 28 -2.10 12.98 -18.03
C LYS A 28 -2.61 14.39 -18.30
N ARG A 29 -3.26 14.61 -19.46
CA ARG A 29 -3.86 15.90 -19.82
C ARG A 29 -4.98 16.33 -18.88
N SER A 30 -5.83 15.41 -18.43
CA SER A 30 -6.88 15.71 -17.45
C SER A 30 -6.33 16.05 -16.06
N ASN A 31 -5.14 15.55 -15.73
CA ASN A 31 -4.51 15.78 -14.42
C ASN A 31 -3.66 17.06 -14.38
N GLY A 32 -3.63 17.87 -15.44
CA GLY A 32 -2.92 19.17 -15.46
C GLY A 32 -1.39 19.09 -15.47
N GLU A 33 -0.81 17.92 -15.71
CA GLU A 33 0.64 17.71 -15.70
C GLU A 33 1.22 18.15 -17.06
N TYR A 34 1.68 19.39 -17.15
CA TYR A 34 2.39 19.91 -18.33
C TYR A 34 3.80 19.32 -18.37
N LEU A 35 4.18 18.73 -19.50
CA LEU A 35 5.56 18.34 -19.78
C LEU A 35 6.39 19.63 -19.95
N SER A 36 7.22 19.94 -18.96
CA SER A 36 8.28 20.94 -19.12
C SER A 36 9.35 20.36 -20.05
N ASP A 37 9.59 21.02 -21.19
CA ASP A 37 10.67 20.72 -22.15
C ASP A 37 12.04 21.26 -21.68
N SER A 38 12.09 21.75 -20.44
CA SER A 38 13.36 22.09 -19.80
C SER A 38 14.06 20.77 -19.50
N GLY A 39 15.11 20.44 -20.25
CA GLY A 39 15.88 19.19 -20.16
C GLY A 39 16.59 18.92 -18.82
N ASN A 40 16.01 19.37 -17.72
CA ASN A 40 16.39 19.02 -16.36
C ASN A 40 15.42 17.91 -15.90
N GLU A 41 15.69 16.67 -16.30
CA GLU A 41 15.03 15.49 -15.74
C GLU A 41 15.39 15.43 -14.25
N SER A 42 14.54 16.00 -13.40
CA SER A 42 14.52 15.63 -11.99
C SER A 42 14.27 14.12 -11.94
N ASN A 43 15.21 13.36 -11.37
CA ASN A 43 15.13 11.93 -11.05
C ASN A 43 13.99 11.61 -10.05
N SER A 44 12.79 12.12 -10.26
CA SER A 44 11.59 11.56 -9.66
C SER A 44 11.31 10.27 -10.42
N GLU A 45 11.92 9.17 -9.98
CA GLU A 45 11.51 7.82 -10.33
C GLU A 45 9.98 7.78 -10.40
N PRO A 46 9.38 7.44 -11.55
CA PRO A 46 7.94 7.37 -11.64
C PRO A 46 7.48 6.38 -10.58
N GLU A 47 6.73 6.85 -9.59
CA GLU A 47 6.11 5.98 -8.59
C GLU A 47 5.53 4.80 -9.35
N ARG A 48 6.09 3.60 -9.12
CA ARG A 48 5.67 2.38 -9.80
C ARG A 48 4.24 2.10 -9.38
N TYR A 49 3.28 2.72 -10.04
CA TYR A 49 1.88 2.37 -9.92
C TYR A 49 1.76 0.97 -10.48
N SER A 50 1.82 0.00 -9.57
CA SER A 50 1.39 -1.36 -9.83
C SER A 50 0.07 -1.30 -10.60
N LYS A 51 -0.16 -2.24 -11.52
CA LYS A 51 -1.45 -2.40 -12.20
C LYS A 51 -2.65 -2.51 -11.22
N TYR A 52 -2.37 -2.69 -9.93
CA TYR A 52 -3.29 -2.75 -8.80
C TYR A 52 -3.27 -1.52 -7.87
N GLY A 53 -2.58 -0.43 -8.22
CA GLY A 53 -2.48 0.78 -7.41
C GLY A 53 -3.83 1.43 -7.09
N SER A 54 -4.84 1.19 -7.94
CA SER A 54 -6.23 1.61 -7.68
C SER A 54 -6.89 0.90 -6.48
N ARG A 55 -6.23 -0.08 -5.87
CA ARG A 55 -6.70 -0.79 -4.65
C ARG A 55 -5.78 -0.59 -3.45
N GLN A 56 -4.72 0.23 -3.58
CA GLN A 56 -3.87 0.59 -2.44
C GLN A 56 -4.52 1.77 -1.71
N VAL A 57 -5.00 1.49 -0.50
CA VAL A 57 -5.61 2.49 0.40
C VAL A 57 -4.52 3.36 1.03
N PHE A 58 -3.35 2.76 1.26
CA PHE A 58 -2.20 3.39 1.92
C PHE A 58 -1.08 3.73 0.92
N SER A 59 -0.36 4.81 1.20
CA SER A 59 0.92 5.12 0.57
C SER A 59 2.00 4.14 1.03
N VAL A 60 3.16 4.14 0.36
CA VAL A 60 4.28 3.26 0.73
C VAL A 60 4.76 3.56 2.15
N GLN A 61 4.79 4.85 2.53
CA GLN A 61 5.17 5.32 3.86
C GLN A 61 4.18 4.88 4.93
N GLU A 62 2.87 5.01 4.66
CA GLU A 62 1.81 4.56 5.57
C GLU A 62 1.83 3.03 5.74
N GLU A 63 2.09 2.29 4.65
CA GLU A 63 2.27 0.83 4.73
C GLU A 63 3.49 0.43 5.58
N ASN A 64 4.59 1.20 5.54
CA ASN A 64 5.74 0.96 6.42
C ASN A 64 5.38 1.17 7.89
N GLN A 65 4.69 2.26 8.22
CA GLN A 65 4.27 2.55 9.60
C GLN A 65 3.34 1.44 10.15
N LEU A 66 2.38 1.01 9.31
CA LEU A 66 1.49 -0.09 9.67
C LEU A 66 2.27 -1.41 9.86
N GLU A 67 3.25 -1.69 9.00
CA GLU A 67 4.11 -2.87 9.12
C GLU A 67 4.91 -2.87 10.44
N ASP A 68 5.52 -1.75 10.78
CA ASP A 68 6.32 -1.62 12.00
C ASP A 68 5.44 -1.79 13.25
N TYR A 69 4.26 -1.18 13.26
CA TYR A 69 3.29 -1.36 14.32
C TYR A 69 2.86 -2.82 14.46
N LEU A 70 2.53 -3.49 13.36
CA LEU A 70 2.14 -4.91 13.38
C LEU A 70 3.27 -5.82 13.88
N LYS A 71 4.54 -5.51 13.59
CA LYS A 71 5.70 -6.24 14.12
C LYS A 71 5.81 -6.10 15.64
N VAL A 72 5.61 -4.90 16.17
CA VAL A 72 5.62 -4.62 17.61
C VAL A 72 4.46 -5.35 18.29
N SER A 73 3.24 -5.20 17.78
CA SER A 73 2.05 -5.86 18.33
C SER A 73 2.15 -7.38 18.29
N TYR A 74 2.76 -7.95 17.25
CA TYR A 74 3.02 -9.40 17.16
C TYR A 74 3.99 -9.90 18.24
N ASN A 75 4.99 -9.10 18.61
CA ASN A 75 5.96 -9.49 19.62
C ASN A 75 5.36 -9.48 21.04
N ILE A 76 4.39 -8.59 21.29
CA ILE A 76 3.78 -8.38 22.60
C ILE A 76 2.59 -9.31 22.83
N ASN A 77 1.76 -9.52 21.80
CA ASN A 77 0.54 -10.32 21.90
C ASN A 77 0.74 -11.70 21.24
N TYR A 78 0.26 -12.77 21.87
CA TYR A 78 0.49 -14.18 21.47
C TYR A 78 -0.08 -14.55 20.09
N GLY A 79 0.59 -14.11 19.04
CA GLY A 79 0.18 -14.36 17.66
C GLY A 79 -0.91 -13.41 17.23
N LEU A 80 -0.51 -12.39 16.48
CA LEU A 80 -1.46 -11.49 15.86
C LEU A 80 -2.23 -12.25 14.77
N THR A 81 -3.49 -12.59 15.05
CA THR A 81 -4.30 -13.35 14.09
C THR A 81 -4.56 -12.53 12.83
N PHE A 82 -4.78 -13.21 11.69
CA PHE A 82 -5.18 -12.55 10.44
C PHE A 82 -6.41 -11.65 10.61
N ARG A 83 -7.31 -11.99 11.56
CA ARG A 83 -8.48 -11.18 11.91
C ARG A 83 -8.04 -9.89 12.61
N SER A 84 -7.27 -9.96 13.70
CA SER A 84 -6.78 -8.78 14.43
C SER A 84 -6.00 -7.83 13.52
N CYS A 85 -5.14 -8.39 12.67
CA CYS A 85 -4.39 -7.70 11.62
C CYS A 85 -5.31 -6.82 10.73
N ARG A 86 -6.47 -7.37 10.34
CA ARG A 86 -7.46 -6.67 9.51
C ARG A 86 -8.24 -5.60 10.27
N THR A 87 -8.46 -5.78 11.56
CA THR A 87 -9.08 -4.76 12.43
C THR A 87 -8.13 -3.58 12.61
N LEU A 88 -6.88 -3.84 12.98
CA LEU A 88 -5.85 -2.79 13.14
C LEU A 88 -5.63 -1.98 11.87
N SER A 89 -5.58 -2.67 10.72
CA SER A 89 -5.44 -1.98 9.44
C SER A 89 -6.64 -1.10 9.10
N PHE A 90 -7.83 -1.42 9.61
CA PHE A 90 -9.04 -0.60 9.42
C PHE A 90 -9.02 0.60 10.36
N GLU A 91 -8.68 0.39 11.64
CA GLU A 91 -8.52 1.45 12.62
C GLU A 91 -7.47 2.47 12.14
N PHE A 92 -6.33 1.99 11.65
CA PHE A 92 -5.30 2.84 11.05
C PHE A 92 -5.82 3.64 9.85
N ALA A 93 -6.65 3.04 8.99
CA ALA A 93 -7.27 3.76 7.87
C ALA A 93 -8.25 4.84 8.33
N ASN A 94 -8.99 4.57 9.40
CA ASN A 94 -9.96 5.49 9.98
C ASN A 94 -9.27 6.68 10.66
N GLU A 95 -8.21 6.42 11.44
CA GLU A 95 -7.38 7.45 12.08
C GLU A 95 -6.73 8.38 11.05
N LEU A 96 -6.19 7.80 9.97
CA LEU A 96 -5.63 8.56 8.85
C LEU A 96 -6.70 9.19 7.93
N LYS A 97 -8.00 9.01 8.22
CA LYS A 97 -9.14 9.50 7.44
C LYS A 97 -9.03 9.18 5.95
N LYS A 98 -8.52 7.98 5.62
CA LYS A 98 -8.30 7.55 4.24
C LYS A 98 -9.62 7.15 3.60
N LYS A 99 -9.72 7.32 2.28
CA LYS A 99 -10.82 6.74 1.51
C LYS A 99 -10.57 5.26 1.32
N TYR A 100 -11.46 4.44 1.85
CA TYR A 100 -11.44 2.99 1.70
C TYR A 100 -12.80 2.47 1.21
N PRO A 101 -12.90 1.20 0.75
CA PRO A 101 -14.16 0.64 0.29
C PRO A 101 -15.22 0.56 1.40
N SER A 102 -16.48 0.86 1.08
CA SER A 102 -17.61 0.82 2.04
C SER A 102 -17.82 -0.54 2.71
N SER A 103 -17.35 -1.63 2.09
CA SER A 103 -17.39 -2.98 2.66
C SER A 103 -16.54 -3.13 3.93
N TRP A 104 -15.61 -2.21 4.19
CA TRP A 104 -14.79 -2.20 5.40
C TRP A 104 -15.60 -1.73 6.61
N ASP A 105 -16.50 -0.76 6.43
CA ASP A 105 -17.34 -0.23 7.51
C ASP A 105 -18.33 -1.26 8.04
N THR A 106 -18.89 -2.10 7.15
CA THR A 106 -19.88 -3.12 7.54
C THR A 106 -19.35 -4.08 8.60
N ASN A 107 -18.07 -4.48 8.47
CA ASN A 107 -17.45 -5.43 9.38
C ASN A 107 -16.48 -4.78 10.36
N ARG A 108 -16.22 -3.46 10.24
CA ARG A 108 -15.14 -2.72 10.92
C ARG A 108 -13.77 -3.38 10.75
N MET A 109 -13.50 -3.85 9.53
CA MET A 109 -12.30 -4.62 9.20
C MET A 109 -11.92 -4.46 7.73
N THR A 110 -10.63 -4.48 7.42
CA THR A 110 -10.19 -4.45 6.03
C THR A 110 -10.63 -5.70 5.27
N GLY A 111 -10.76 -5.62 3.94
CA GLY A 111 -11.13 -6.77 3.11
C GLY A 111 -10.09 -7.90 3.14
N LYS A 112 -10.53 -9.17 3.08
CA LYS A 112 -9.62 -10.33 3.02
C LYS A 112 -8.60 -10.23 1.89
N GLU A 113 -9.07 -9.86 0.70
CA GLU A 113 -8.22 -9.69 -0.49
C GLU A 113 -7.22 -8.54 -0.33
N TRP A 114 -7.65 -7.44 0.28
CA TRP A 114 -6.77 -6.32 0.52
C TRP A 114 -5.61 -6.74 1.45
N MET A 115 -5.92 -7.47 2.52
CA MET A 115 -4.90 -7.93 3.47
C MET A 115 -3.93 -8.94 2.85
N ARG A 116 -4.43 -9.87 2.03
CA ARG A 116 -3.56 -10.78 1.25
C ARG A 116 -2.62 -10.01 0.33
N LEU A 117 -3.13 -8.98 -0.35
CA LEU A 117 -2.31 -8.15 -1.23
C LEU A 117 -1.28 -7.34 -0.43
N PHE A 118 -1.64 -6.82 0.75
CA PHE A 118 -0.73 -6.11 1.65
C PHE A 118 0.41 -7.02 2.11
N MET A 119 0.09 -8.22 2.63
CA MET A 119 1.10 -9.22 3.01
C MET A 119 1.98 -9.67 1.83
N ARG A 120 1.43 -9.74 0.61
CA ARG A 120 2.24 -10.04 -0.58
C ARG A 120 3.21 -8.91 -0.95
N ARG A 121 2.86 -7.65 -0.66
CA ARG A 121 3.78 -6.50 -0.81
C ARG A 121 4.83 -6.50 0.30
N ARG A 122 4.49 -7.00 1.49
CA ARG A 122 5.32 -7.01 2.71
C ARG A 122 5.64 -8.45 3.17
N PRO A 123 6.53 -9.17 2.44
CA PRO A 123 6.82 -10.57 2.72
C PRO A 123 7.40 -10.81 4.13
N GLU A 124 8.07 -9.81 4.71
CA GLU A 124 8.57 -9.83 6.09
C GLU A 124 7.48 -10.12 7.13
N LEU A 125 6.25 -9.65 6.89
CA LEU A 125 5.10 -9.95 7.75
C LEU A 125 4.54 -11.35 7.50
N ALA A 126 4.61 -11.83 6.26
CA ALA A 126 4.03 -13.11 5.85
C ALA A 126 4.85 -14.33 6.31
N TYR A 127 6.17 -14.17 6.48
CA TYR A 127 7.07 -15.28 6.83
C TYR A 127 7.05 -15.66 8.32
N ARG A 128 6.38 -14.90 9.19
CA ARG A 128 6.36 -15.21 10.62
C ARG A 128 5.51 -16.45 10.91
N LYS A 129 6.18 -17.60 11.05
CA LYS A 129 5.59 -18.79 11.67
C LYS A 129 5.12 -18.40 13.08
N PRO A 130 3.90 -18.76 13.51
CA PRO A 130 3.52 -18.64 14.91
C PRO A 130 4.48 -19.51 15.71
N GLU A 131 5.41 -18.86 16.42
CA GLU A 131 6.26 -19.57 17.36
C GLU A 131 5.42 -20.02 18.56
N ASN A 132 5.72 -21.21 19.05
CA ASN A 132 5.03 -21.76 20.21
C ASN A 132 5.16 -20.79 21.39
N THR A 133 4.09 -20.63 22.17
CA THR A 133 4.09 -19.76 23.35
C THR A 133 5.18 -20.21 24.31
N SER A 134 6.32 -19.51 24.30
CA SER A 134 7.40 -19.76 25.24
C SER A 134 7.07 -19.13 26.59
N LEU A 135 7.60 -19.72 27.66
CA LEU A 135 7.44 -19.21 29.02
C LEU A 135 7.83 -17.72 29.14
N ALA A 136 8.84 -17.29 28.38
CA ALA A 136 9.25 -15.89 28.32
C ALA A 136 8.12 -14.96 27.82
N ARG A 137 7.34 -15.38 26.81
CA ARG A 137 6.18 -14.59 26.36
C ARG A 137 5.07 -14.58 27.42
N ALA A 138 4.82 -15.73 28.07
CA ALA A 138 3.90 -15.89 29.22
C ALA A 138 4.10 -14.78 30.26
N ILE A 139 5.37 -14.54 30.60
CA ILE A 139 5.81 -13.58 31.62
C ILE A 139 5.70 -12.13 31.16
N VAL A 140 5.92 -11.86 29.86
CA VAL A 140 5.86 -10.51 29.29
C VAL A 140 4.42 -9.98 29.23
N PHE A 141 3.40 -10.85 29.13
CA PHE A 141 2.00 -10.44 29.17
C PHE A 141 1.52 -10.19 30.61
N ASN A 142 2.06 -9.17 31.24
CA ASN A 142 1.67 -8.71 32.57
C ASN A 142 1.04 -7.31 32.50
N ARG A 143 0.29 -6.94 33.54
CA ARG A 143 -0.43 -5.66 33.59
C ARG A 143 0.50 -4.46 33.35
N HIS A 144 1.70 -4.46 33.92
CA HIS A 144 2.65 -3.36 33.76
C HIS A 144 3.04 -3.15 32.30
N ASN A 145 3.33 -4.23 31.57
CA ASN A 145 3.68 -4.16 30.16
C ASN A 145 2.46 -3.83 29.28
N VAL A 146 1.26 -4.24 29.67
CA VAL A 146 0.03 -3.87 28.95
C VAL A 146 -0.26 -2.37 29.13
N ASP A 147 -0.16 -1.84 30.37
CA ASP A 147 -0.41 -0.44 30.71
C ASP A 147 0.63 0.52 30.08
N GLN A 148 1.81 0.04 29.66
CA GLN A 148 2.76 0.87 28.91
C GLN A 148 2.41 1.03 27.43
N PHE A 149 1.54 0.17 26.88
CA PHE A 149 1.20 0.16 25.46
C PHE A 149 -0.24 0.60 25.16
N PHE A 150 -1.15 0.52 26.13
CA PHE A 150 -2.58 0.87 26.02
C PHE A 150 -2.98 1.86 27.10
#